data_AF-A0A552ARK2-F1
#
_entry.id   AF-A0A552ARK2-F1
#
_cell.length_a   1.000
_cell.length_b   1.000
_cell.length_c   1.000
_cell.angle_alpha   90.00
_cell.angle_beta   90.00
_cell.angle_gamma   90.00
#
_symmetry.space_group_name_H-M   'P 1'
#
loop_
_entity.id
_entity.type
_entity.pdbx_description
1 polymer ?
#
loop_
_entity_poly.entity_id
_entity_poly.type
_entity_poly.pdbx_seq_one_letter_code
_entity_poly.pdbx_strand_id
1 'polypeptide(L)'
;MSDSNSQIEKSTEIVLIPSQENDPKKVETSIRALSEPLANFLVYVGLPTENIFSPIDERRRIICSLEIVLEILPLDKRAKAEYLSKFVVSITVGLFDGALNFLWNETINALGRLIVEFDLEYFYNVAGTISPKYKNLHLEEDLEAVSAHDLLEILRRIGLINDVNFRRLEQVNYLRNHASAAHPNDNNIDGIEMLNLLSYCLKYAIVSKPDHSVIQIKRLLENIRTNVIPDSDFIIIGQDMAKQPQERIDDFLLSIFGLYCDPRQERNIKSNIEKLIPHVWKCALEDTKYTIGAKFGTYATNGDIPRKDATQKILEIVNGLNYKDENSLSIELIEKLQDLKTVHFEFNNFYNEYTHAKSIAYSLPKSGIIPRAARKLFVKVICICYCGNGKGYKRGVDENALPYYEKFIESFTVEEVKEYLHLFSDSEFTYDLDQSKADERMRQLANKLKLKTTNVHINKALDLIIKFPRNTLHRICTSSSFKDVLKYI
;
A
#
# COMPACT_ATOMS: atom_id res chain seq x y z
N MET A 1 -26.58 -88.23 -10.00
CA MET A 1 -26.56 -87.42 -11.24
C MET A 1 -27.74 -86.48 -11.15
N SER A 2 -27.62 -85.17 -11.00
CA SER A 2 -26.48 -84.27 -10.94
C SER A 2 -27.03 -82.93 -10.46
N ASP A 3 -26.52 -82.50 -9.32
CA ASP A 3 -26.34 -81.13 -8.81
C ASP A 3 -27.14 -79.99 -9.44
N SER A 4 -28.11 -79.52 -8.66
CA SER A 4 -28.64 -78.16 -8.73
C SER A 4 -27.57 -77.20 -8.19
N ASN A 5 -26.82 -76.61 -9.11
CA ASN A 5 -25.81 -75.61 -8.82
C ASN A 5 -26.50 -74.27 -8.51
N SER A 6 -27.07 -74.12 -7.31
CA SER A 6 -27.44 -72.81 -6.78
C SER A 6 -26.17 -72.15 -6.23
N GLN A 7 -25.40 -71.51 -7.12
CA GLN A 7 -24.42 -70.53 -6.68
C GLN A 7 -25.18 -69.41 -5.97
N ILE A 8 -25.08 -69.40 -4.65
CA ILE A 8 -25.42 -68.26 -3.81
C ILE A 8 -24.49 -67.13 -4.28
N GLU A 9 -25.03 -66.16 -5.02
CA GLU A 9 -24.40 -64.85 -5.19
C GLU A 9 -24.18 -64.29 -3.79
N LYS A 10 -22.95 -64.41 -3.28
CA LYS A 10 -22.53 -63.63 -2.13
C LYS A 10 -22.60 -62.18 -2.58
N SER A 11 -23.63 -61.46 -2.16
CA SER A 11 -23.63 -60.00 -2.24
C SER A 11 -22.39 -59.53 -1.48
N THR A 12 -21.36 -59.10 -2.20
CA THR A 12 -20.16 -58.53 -1.60
C THR A 12 -20.59 -57.27 -0.85
N GLU A 13 -20.67 -57.36 0.47
CA GLU A 13 -21.01 -56.22 1.32
C GLU A 13 -19.95 -55.13 1.13
N ILE A 14 -20.38 -53.94 0.71
CA ILE A 14 -19.49 -52.80 0.51
C ILE A 14 -19.19 -52.18 1.88
N VAL A 15 -17.95 -52.31 2.32
CA VAL A 15 -17.47 -51.81 3.62
C VAL A 15 -16.44 -50.72 3.39
N LEU A 16 -16.86 -49.47 3.62
CA LEU A 16 -16.02 -48.28 3.47
C LEU A 16 -15.61 -47.65 4.80
N ILE A 17 -16.21 -48.09 5.91
CA ILE A 17 -15.86 -47.62 7.26
C ILE A 17 -14.67 -48.45 7.76
N PRO A 18 -13.49 -47.84 7.96
CA PRO A 18 -12.39 -48.50 8.63
C PRO A 18 -12.82 -48.77 10.09
N SER A 19 -12.65 -49.99 10.57
CA SER A 19 -12.86 -50.33 11.98
C SER A 19 -11.62 -51.06 12.49
N GLN A 20 -11.42 -51.11 13.82
CA GLN A 20 -10.31 -51.87 14.41
C GLN A 20 -10.32 -53.36 14.02
N GLU A 21 -11.46 -53.88 13.53
CA GLU A 21 -11.65 -55.25 13.06
C GLU A 21 -11.59 -55.40 11.51
N ASN A 22 -11.47 -54.30 10.75
CA ASN A 22 -11.45 -54.32 9.29
C ASN A 22 -10.02 -54.12 8.73
N ASP A 23 -9.51 -55.18 8.12
CA ASP A 23 -8.28 -55.18 7.32
C ASP A 23 -8.38 -54.16 6.17
N PRO A 24 -7.39 -53.26 5.93
CA PRO A 24 -7.32 -52.41 4.74
C PRO A 24 -7.64 -53.12 3.42
N LYS A 25 -7.42 -54.44 3.33
CA LYS A 25 -7.83 -55.29 2.19
C LYS A 25 -9.34 -55.36 1.97
N LYS A 26 -10.18 -55.28 3.01
CA LYS A 26 -11.64 -55.24 2.88
C LYS A 26 -12.13 -53.94 2.24
N VAL A 27 -11.53 -52.82 2.65
CA VAL A 27 -11.79 -51.50 2.03
C VAL A 27 -11.36 -51.53 0.56
N GLU A 28 -10.20 -52.11 0.25
CA GLU A 28 -9.73 -52.28 -1.14
C GLU A 28 -10.71 -53.11 -1.99
N THR A 29 -11.17 -54.24 -1.43
CA THR A 29 -12.14 -55.13 -2.09
C THR A 29 -13.46 -54.41 -2.37
N SER A 30 -13.91 -53.58 -1.43
CA SER A 30 -15.12 -52.77 -1.56
C SER A 30 -14.97 -51.68 -2.63
N ILE A 31 -13.82 -51.02 -2.71
CA ILE A 31 -13.51 -50.04 -3.77
C ILE A 31 -13.48 -50.73 -5.14
N ARG A 32 -12.87 -51.92 -5.24
CA ARG A 32 -12.87 -52.73 -6.48
C ARG A 32 -14.29 -53.07 -6.91
N ALA A 33 -15.10 -53.59 -5.98
CA ALA A 33 -16.49 -53.95 -6.24
C ALA A 33 -17.36 -52.74 -6.66
N LEU A 34 -17.04 -51.53 -6.22
CA LEU A 34 -17.71 -50.29 -6.66
C LEU A 34 -17.23 -49.82 -8.04
N SER A 35 -15.94 -50.01 -8.36
CA SER A 35 -15.32 -49.47 -9.57
C SER A 35 -15.73 -50.21 -10.84
N GLU A 36 -15.94 -51.52 -10.75
CA GLU A 36 -16.30 -52.36 -11.91
C GLU A 36 -17.70 -52.04 -12.49
N PRO A 37 -18.79 -51.94 -11.69
CA PRO A 37 -20.09 -51.52 -12.21
C PRO A 37 -20.08 -50.13 -12.85
N LEU A 38 -19.29 -49.19 -12.30
CA LEU A 38 -19.15 -47.85 -12.86
C LEU A 38 -18.44 -47.88 -14.21
N ALA A 39 -17.35 -48.64 -14.34
CA ALA A 39 -16.66 -48.82 -15.61
C ALA A 39 -17.57 -49.50 -16.66
N ASN A 40 -18.31 -50.54 -16.27
CA ASN A 40 -19.27 -51.21 -17.15
C ASN A 40 -20.38 -50.26 -17.62
N PHE A 41 -20.87 -49.40 -16.74
CA PHE A 41 -21.86 -48.39 -17.10
C PHE A 41 -21.30 -47.38 -18.12
N LEU A 42 -20.07 -46.88 -17.90
CA LEU A 42 -19.40 -45.98 -18.86
C LEU A 42 -19.26 -46.62 -20.24
N VAL A 43 -18.82 -47.88 -20.30
CA VAL A 43 -18.75 -48.64 -21.57
C VAL A 43 -20.13 -48.77 -22.21
N TYR A 44 -21.15 -49.12 -21.42
CA TYR A 44 -22.52 -49.28 -21.90
C TYR A 44 -23.08 -47.99 -22.54
N VAL A 45 -22.76 -46.83 -21.99
CA VAL A 45 -23.18 -45.53 -22.55
C VAL A 45 -22.18 -44.96 -23.58
N GLY A 46 -21.14 -45.70 -23.95
CA GLY A 46 -20.17 -45.31 -24.98
C GLY A 46 -19.15 -44.25 -24.55
N LEU A 47 -18.84 -44.17 -23.25
CA LEU A 47 -17.87 -43.23 -22.66
C LEU A 47 -16.53 -43.91 -22.33
N PRO A 48 -15.43 -43.14 -22.28
CA PRO A 48 -14.10 -43.68 -21.93
C PRO A 48 -14.04 -44.18 -20.48
N THR A 49 -13.16 -45.16 -20.24
CA THR A 49 -12.90 -45.74 -18.90
C THR A 49 -11.44 -45.65 -18.46
N GLU A 50 -10.51 -45.40 -19.39
CA GLU A 50 -9.09 -45.28 -19.09
C GLU A 50 -8.80 -43.95 -18.40
N ASN A 51 -8.01 -44.00 -17.31
CA ASN A 51 -7.55 -42.83 -16.54
C ASN A 51 -8.66 -41.88 -16.04
N ILE A 52 -9.92 -42.32 -16.00
CA ILE A 52 -11.04 -41.55 -15.44
C ILE A 52 -10.99 -41.49 -13.91
N PHE A 53 -10.35 -42.49 -13.32
CA PHE A 53 -10.58 -42.93 -11.97
C PHE A 53 -9.22 -43.13 -11.30
N SER A 54 -8.98 -42.44 -10.19
CA SER A 54 -7.73 -42.57 -9.45
C SER A 54 -7.48 -44.02 -9.04
N PRO A 55 -6.22 -44.49 -8.95
CA PRO A 55 -5.91 -45.87 -8.61
C PRO A 55 -6.53 -46.31 -7.28
N ILE A 56 -6.94 -47.59 -7.21
CA ILE A 56 -7.58 -48.18 -6.02
C ILE A 56 -6.71 -48.04 -4.77
N ASP A 57 -5.39 -48.22 -4.90
CA ASP A 57 -4.45 -48.08 -3.78
C ASP A 57 -4.44 -46.66 -3.21
N GLU A 58 -4.49 -45.64 -4.07
CA GLU A 58 -4.52 -44.25 -3.63
C GLU A 58 -5.84 -43.93 -2.92
N ARG A 59 -6.98 -44.42 -3.44
CA ARG A 59 -8.28 -44.27 -2.76
C ARG A 59 -8.28 -44.94 -1.39
N ARG A 60 -7.76 -46.16 -1.30
CA ARG A 60 -7.66 -46.91 -0.05
C ARG A 60 -6.84 -46.13 0.99
N ARG A 61 -5.70 -45.54 0.59
CA ARG A 61 -4.86 -44.73 1.47
C ARG A 61 -5.62 -43.53 2.06
N ILE A 62 -6.38 -42.80 1.24
CA ILE A 62 -7.18 -41.67 1.72
C ILE A 62 -8.29 -42.16 2.64
N ILE A 63 -9.12 -43.12 2.20
CA ILE A 63 -10.29 -43.59 2.95
C ILE A 63 -9.89 -44.08 4.34
N CYS A 64 -8.80 -44.85 4.45
CA CYS A 64 -8.32 -45.36 5.74
C CYS A 64 -7.80 -44.26 6.68
N SER A 65 -7.44 -43.09 6.15
CA SER A 65 -6.84 -41.98 6.92
C SER A 65 -7.82 -40.81 7.13
N LEU A 66 -8.95 -40.82 6.43
CA LEU A 66 -9.84 -39.68 6.33
C LEU A 66 -10.46 -39.32 7.68
N GLU A 67 -10.85 -40.32 8.48
CA GLU A 67 -11.41 -40.11 9.82
C GLU A 67 -10.47 -39.28 10.68
N ILE A 68 -9.20 -39.68 10.75
CA ILE A 68 -8.15 -39.01 11.53
C ILE A 68 -7.96 -37.56 11.08
N VAL A 69 -7.96 -37.30 9.77
CA VAL A 69 -7.81 -35.92 9.27
C VAL A 69 -9.06 -35.09 9.56
N LEU A 70 -10.26 -35.68 9.48
CA LEU A 70 -11.51 -34.99 9.80
C LEU A 70 -11.67 -34.66 11.29
N GLU A 71 -10.91 -35.27 12.20
CA GLU A 71 -10.83 -34.88 13.63
C GLU A 71 -10.44 -33.42 13.84
N ILE A 72 -9.75 -32.81 12.86
CA ILE A 72 -9.46 -31.37 12.87
C ILE A 72 -10.75 -30.54 12.87
N LEU A 73 -11.82 -31.02 12.22
CA LEU A 73 -13.10 -30.34 12.13
C LEU A 73 -14.02 -30.72 13.31
N PRO A 74 -14.42 -29.75 14.16
CA PRO A 74 -15.37 -29.99 15.25
C PRO A 74 -16.68 -30.61 14.78
N LEU A 75 -17.26 -31.50 15.61
CA LEU A 75 -18.45 -32.29 15.26
C LEU A 75 -19.66 -31.41 14.86
N ASP A 76 -19.85 -30.28 15.53
CA ASP A 76 -20.93 -29.32 15.25
C ASP A 76 -20.80 -28.66 13.86
N LYS A 77 -19.56 -28.52 13.35
CA LYS A 77 -19.28 -28.00 12.02
C LYS A 77 -19.40 -29.08 10.94
N ARG A 78 -19.09 -30.35 11.25
CA ARG A 78 -19.18 -31.46 10.29
C ARG A 78 -20.58 -31.61 9.69
N ALA A 79 -21.61 -31.49 10.53
CA ALA A 79 -23.00 -31.64 10.11
C ALA A 79 -23.46 -30.60 9.06
N LYS A 80 -22.71 -29.50 8.90
CA LYS A 80 -23.02 -28.41 7.97
C LYS A 80 -22.07 -28.33 6.78
N ALA A 81 -21.08 -29.22 6.70
CA ALA A 81 -20.03 -29.19 5.68
C ALA A 81 -20.45 -29.94 4.40
N GLU A 82 -21.37 -29.35 3.63
CA GLU A 82 -21.91 -29.97 2.41
C GLU A 82 -20.83 -30.24 1.36
N TYR A 83 -19.95 -29.27 1.08
CA TYR A 83 -18.86 -29.46 0.12
C TYR A 83 -17.85 -30.51 0.59
N LEU A 84 -17.59 -30.59 1.91
CA LEU A 84 -16.74 -31.65 2.45
C LEU A 84 -17.40 -33.03 2.31
N SER A 85 -18.73 -33.11 2.39
CA SER A 85 -19.47 -34.34 2.10
C SER A 85 -19.30 -34.76 0.63
N LYS A 86 -19.42 -33.81 -0.30
CA LYS A 86 -19.16 -34.04 -1.74
C LYS A 86 -17.71 -34.45 -1.99
N PHE A 87 -16.75 -33.82 -1.31
CA PHE A 87 -15.34 -34.20 -1.34
C PHE A 87 -15.16 -35.69 -0.98
N VAL A 88 -15.71 -36.14 0.16
CA VAL A 88 -15.57 -37.54 0.62
C VAL A 88 -16.18 -38.53 -0.38
N VAL A 89 -17.34 -38.21 -0.95
CA VAL A 89 -17.98 -39.03 -1.99
C VAL A 89 -17.09 -39.11 -3.24
N SER A 90 -16.58 -37.98 -3.72
CA SER A 90 -15.68 -37.92 -4.87
C SER A 90 -14.38 -38.71 -4.66
N ILE A 91 -13.79 -38.65 -3.46
CA ILE A 91 -12.64 -39.48 -3.08
C ILE A 91 -12.97 -40.97 -3.17
N THR A 92 -14.15 -41.36 -2.68
CA THR A 92 -14.59 -42.77 -2.66
C THR A 92 -14.73 -43.34 -4.08
N VAL A 93 -15.27 -42.52 -5.00
CA VAL A 93 -15.44 -42.88 -6.41
C VAL A 93 -14.14 -42.70 -7.23
N GLY A 94 -13.13 -42.03 -6.67
CA GLY A 94 -11.84 -41.81 -7.32
C GLY A 94 -11.79 -40.63 -8.29
N LEU A 95 -12.61 -39.61 -8.06
CA LEU A 95 -12.60 -38.34 -8.79
C LEU A 95 -11.86 -37.28 -7.98
N PHE A 96 -10.53 -37.40 -7.90
CA PHE A 96 -9.71 -36.55 -7.02
C PHE A 96 -9.68 -35.08 -7.47
N ASP A 97 -9.74 -34.81 -8.76
CA ASP A 97 -9.87 -33.47 -9.34
C ASP A 97 -11.19 -32.79 -8.91
N GLY A 98 -12.30 -33.52 -9.00
CA GLY A 98 -13.61 -33.09 -8.52
C GLY A 98 -13.62 -32.89 -7.00
N ALA A 99 -13.01 -33.82 -6.25
CA ALA A 99 -12.86 -33.69 -4.81
C ALA A 99 -12.12 -32.40 -4.45
N LEU A 100 -10.96 -32.15 -5.05
CA LEU A 100 -10.17 -30.95 -4.76
C LEU A 100 -10.95 -29.65 -5.04
N ASN A 101 -11.77 -29.62 -6.09
CA ASN A 101 -12.66 -28.48 -6.35
C ASN A 101 -13.67 -28.26 -5.21
N PHE A 102 -14.30 -29.32 -4.70
CA PHE A 102 -15.23 -29.19 -3.56
C PHE A 102 -14.51 -28.75 -2.28
N LEU A 103 -13.32 -29.30 -2.02
CA LEU A 103 -12.50 -28.88 -0.88
C LEU A 103 -12.14 -27.38 -0.97
N TRP A 104 -11.73 -26.93 -2.16
CA TRP A 104 -11.38 -25.54 -2.39
C TRP A 104 -12.58 -24.60 -2.21
N ASN A 105 -13.76 -25.00 -2.69
CA ASN A 105 -14.98 -24.22 -2.48
C ASN A 105 -15.32 -24.07 -0.99
N GLU A 106 -15.23 -25.15 -0.20
CA GLU A 106 -15.43 -25.05 1.26
C GLU A 106 -14.39 -24.12 1.91
N THR A 107 -13.15 -24.19 1.42
CA THR A 107 -12.03 -23.37 1.90
C THR A 107 -12.29 -21.88 1.67
N ILE A 108 -12.63 -21.49 0.43
CA ILE A 108 -12.94 -20.09 0.09
C ILE A 108 -14.17 -19.59 0.85
N ASN A 109 -15.22 -20.41 0.97
CA ASN A 109 -16.41 -20.05 1.74
C ASN A 109 -16.08 -19.82 3.22
N ALA A 110 -15.20 -20.64 3.81
CA ALA A 110 -14.77 -20.45 5.19
C ALA A 110 -13.93 -19.17 5.36
N LEU A 111 -13.04 -18.87 4.42
CA LEU A 111 -12.28 -17.63 4.42
C LEU A 111 -13.18 -16.40 4.23
N GLY A 112 -14.19 -16.48 3.37
CA GLY A 112 -15.21 -15.44 3.19
C GLY A 112 -15.94 -15.13 4.50
N ARG A 113 -16.43 -16.16 5.18
CA ARG A 113 -17.05 -16.01 6.52
C ARG A 113 -16.09 -15.38 7.53
N LEU A 114 -14.81 -15.76 7.51
CA LEU A 114 -13.79 -15.18 8.38
C LEU A 114 -13.56 -13.69 8.09
N ILE A 115 -13.59 -13.28 6.81
CA ILE A 115 -13.48 -11.87 6.40
C ILE A 115 -14.67 -11.05 6.91
N VAL A 116 -15.88 -11.57 6.71
CA VAL A 116 -17.13 -10.92 7.14
C VAL A 116 -17.18 -10.79 8.66
N GLU A 117 -16.80 -11.84 9.39
CA GLU A 117 -16.71 -11.80 10.84
C GLU A 117 -15.61 -10.83 11.30
N PHE A 118 -14.53 -10.65 10.54
CA PHE A 118 -13.44 -9.75 10.90
C PHE A 118 -13.79 -8.28 10.70
N ASP A 119 -13.73 -7.79 9.46
CA ASP A 119 -14.01 -6.41 9.06
C ASP A 119 -13.99 -6.33 7.51
N LEU A 120 -15.18 -6.39 6.91
CA LEU A 120 -15.34 -6.42 5.45
C LEU A 120 -14.87 -5.10 4.78
N GLU A 121 -15.13 -3.96 5.42
CA GLU A 121 -14.70 -2.65 4.91
C GLU A 121 -13.17 -2.55 4.88
N TYR A 122 -12.50 -3.01 5.94
CA TYR A 122 -11.05 -3.06 5.99
C TYR A 122 -10.47 -4.00 4.93
N PHE A 123 -11.09 -5.17 4.72
CA PHE A 123 -10.69 -6.09 3.65
C PHE A 123 -10.71 -5.41 2.27
N TYR A 124 -11.81 -4.75 1.91
CA TYR A 124 -11.90 -4.08 0.61
C TYR A 124 -11.00 -2.85 0.48
N ASN A 125 -10.74 -2.14 1.57
CA ASN A 125 -9.76 -1.06 1.58
C ASN A 125 -8.36 -1.58 1.22
N VAL A 126 -7.92 -2.68 1.83
CA VAL A 126 -6.65 -3.33 1.48
C VAL A 126 -6.68 -3.87 0.05
N ALA A 127 -7.77 -4.51 -0.37
CA ALA A 127 -7.95 -5.00 -1.73
C ALA A 127 -7.77 -3.89 -2.79
N GLY A 128 -8.33 -2.71 -2.55
CA GLY A 128 -8.21 -1.54 -3.43
C GLY A 128 -6.77 -1.02 -3.60
N THR A 129 -5.86 -1.38 -2.69
CA THR A 129 -4.42 -1.09 -2.82
C THR A 129 -3.70 -2.09 -3.74
N ILE A 130 -4.18 -3.34 -3.82
CA ILE A 130 -3.62 -4.38 -4.70
C ILE A 130 -4.07 -4.13 -6.14
N SER A 131 -5.37 -3.86 -6.33
CA SER A 131 -5.91 -3.66 -7.66
C SER A 131 -7.02 -2.61 -7.70
N PRO A 132 -6.96 -1.63 -8.62
CA PRO A 132 -8.02 -0.64 -8.76
C PRO A 132 -9.41 -1.22 -9.04
N LYS A 133 -9.50 -2.43 -9.61
CA LYS A 133 -10.79 -3.10 -9.89
C LYS A 133 -11.59 -3.44 -8.62
N TYR A 134 -10.92 -3.52 -7.47
CA TYR A 134 -11.56 -3.84 -6.19
C TYR A 134 -12.08 -2.62 -5.43
N LYS A 135 -11.81 -1.39 -5.90
CA LYS A 135 -12.14 -0.15 -5.16
C LYS A 135 -13.63 0.11 -4.94
N ASN A 136 -14.49 -0.49 -5.75
CA ASN A 136 -15.94 -0.30 -5.70
C ASN A 136 -16.68 -1.51 -5.10
N LEU A 137 -15.93 -2.48 -4.55
CA LEU A 137 -16.50 -3.66 -3.91
C LEU A 137 -16.69 -3.39 -2.42
N HIS A 138 -17.86 -3.75 -1.88
CA HIS A 138 -18.24 -3.41 -0.51
C HIS A 138 -19.11 -4.48 0.18
N LEU A 139 -19.81 -5.31 -0.59
CA LEU A 139 -20.79 -6.27 -0.09
C LEU A 139 -20.19 -7.67 0.08
N GLU A 140 -20.83 -8.54 0.86
CA GLU A 140 -20.36 -9.92 1.04
C GLU A 140 -20.37 -10.68 -0.29
N GLU A 141 -21.37 -10.42 -1.13
CA GLU A 141 -21.50 -11.04 -2.46
C GLU A 141 -20.37 -10.62 -3.41
N ASP A 142 -19.76 -9.45 -3.18
CA ASP A 142 -18.65 -8.96 -4.00
C ASP A 142 -17.35 -9.77 -3.79
N LEU A 143 -17.29 -10.62 -2.74
CA LEU A 143 -16.12 -11.47 -2.49
C LEU A 143 -15.85 -12.42 -3.67
N GLU A 144 -16.88 -12.82 -4.41
CA GLU A 144 -16.75 -13.66 -5.60
C GLU A 144 -15.97 -12.98 -6.75
N ALA A 145 -15.95 -11.65 -6.78
CA ALA A 145 -15.19 -10.88 -7.77
C ALA A 145 -13.69 -10.80 -7.47
N VAL A 146 -13.27 -11.18 -6.25
CA VAL A 146 -11.87 -11.18 -5.84
C VAL A 146 -11.23 -12.51 -6.25
N SER A 147 -10.11 -12.44 -6.97
CA SER A 147 -9.42 -13.64 -7.39
C SER A 147 -8.92 -14.44 -6.18
N ALA A 148 -8.87 -15.77 -6.27
CA ALA A 148 -8.39 -16.63 -5.19
C ALA A 148 -6.98 -16.25 -4.70
N HIS A 149 -6.09 -15.86 -5.62
CA HIS A 149 -4.74 -15.40 -5.27
C HIS A 149 -4.79 -14.09 -4.48
N ASP A 150 -5.51 -13.09 -4.99
CA ASP A 150 -5.61 -11.79 -4.31
C ASP A 150 -6.31 -11.91 -2.96
N LEU A 151 -7.34 -12.75 -2.84
CA LEU A 151 -8.02 -13.02 -1.57
C LEU A 151 -7.04 -13.54 -0.51
N LEU A 152 -6.21 -14.53 -0.87
CA LEU A 152 -5.18 -15.04 0.02
C LEU A 152 -4.14 -13.97 0.37
N GLU A 153 -3.71 -13.16 -0.60
CA GLU A 153 -2.74 -12.09 -0.37
C GLU A 153 -3.29 -11.00 0.58
N ILE A 154 -4.56 -10.63 0.44
CA ILE A 154 -5.22 -9.68 1.33
C ILE A 154 -5.30 -10.25 2.75
N LEU A 155 -5.72 -11.52 2.90
CA LEU A 155 -5.76 -12.19 4.20
C LEU A 155 -4.38 -12.24 4.86
N ARG A 156 -3.32 -12.44 4.07
CA ARG A 156 -1.93 -12.43 4.54
C ARG A 156 -1.52 -11.08 5.09
N ARG A 157 -1.78 -10.01 4.32
CA ARG A 157 -1.48 -8.61 4.69
C ARG A 157 -2.23 -8.16 5.94
N ILE A 158 -3.52 -8.50 6.04
CA ILE A 158 -4.35 -8.21 7.22
C ILE A 158 -3.91 -9.06 8.43
N GLY A 159 -3.33 -10.23 8.18
CA GLY A 159 -2.83 -11.15 9.21
C GLY A 159 -3.79 -12.27 9.58
N LEU A 160 -4.91 -12.42 8.87
CA LEU A 160 -5.84 -13.53 9.07
C LEU A 160 -5.20 -14.88 8.68
N ILE A 161 -4.19 -14.85 7.82
CA ILE A 161 -3.26 -15.96 7.59
C ILE A 161 -1.81 -15.44 7.67
N ASN A 162 -0.88 -16.29 8.06
CA ASN A 162 0.55 -15.96 8.02
C ASN A 162 1.19 -16.38 6.68
N ASP A 163 2.43 -15.95 6.43
CA ASP A 163 3.14 -16.21 5.17
C ASP A 163 3.27 -17.71 4.83
N VAL A 164 3.48 -18.55 5.85
CA VAL A 164 3.60 -20.00 5.67
C VAL A 164 2.27 -20.59 5.22
N ASN A 165 1.17 -20.18 5.86
CA ASN A 165 -0.17 -20.67 5.54
C ASN A 165 -0.68 -20.10 4.22
N PHE A 166 -0.29 -18.87 3.87
CA PHE A 166 -0.49 -18.33 2.52
C PHE A 166 0.11 -19.27 1.46
N ARG A 167 1.39 -19.67 1.61
CA ARG A 167 2.04 -20.59 0.66
C ARG A 167 1.37 -21.97 0.61
N ARG A 168 0.94 -22.50 1.76
CA ARG A 168 0.20 -23.77 1.82
C ARG A 168 -1.12 -23.70 1.04
N LEU A 169 -1.89 -22.62 1.22
CA LEU A 169 -3.18 -22.45 0.55
C LEU A 169 -3.01 -22.08 -0.93
N GLU A 170 -1.97 -21.34 -1.28
CA GLU A 170 -1.59 -21.09 -2.68
C GLU A 170 -1.27 -22.40 -3.40
N GLN A 171 -0.55 -23.33 -2.76
CA GLN A 171 -0.29 -24.66 -3.32
C GLN A 171 -1.60 -25.42 -3.61
N VAL A 172 -2.58 -25.37 -2.69
CA VAL A 172 -3.91 -25.97 -2.91
C VAL A 172 -4.59 -25.35 -4.13
N ASN A 173 -4.61 -24.01 -4.21
CA ASN A 173 -5.20 -23.29 -5.35
C ASN A 173 -4.49 -23.63 -6.68
N TYR A 174 -3.15 -23.71 -6.66
CA TYR A 174 -2.35 -24.08 -7.82
C TYR A 174 -2.70 -25.49 -8.31
N LEU A 175 -2.66 -26.49 -7.42
CA LEU A 175 -3.01 -27.86 -7.78
C LEU A 175 -4.47 -27.98 -8.22
N ARG A 176 -5.39 -27.23 -7.61
CA ARG A 176 -6.79 -27.17 -8.06
C ARG A 176 -6.93 -26.68 -9.50
N ASN A 177 -6.14 -25.69 -9.90
CA ASN A 177 -6.19 -25.11 -11.25
C ASN A 177 -5.44 -25.96 -12.29
N HIS A 178 -4.42 -26.72 -11.87
CA HIS A 178 -3.50 -27.41 -12.78
C HIS A 178 -3.60 -28.94 -12.79
N ALA A 179 -4.28 -29.55 -11.81
CA ALA A 179 -4.56 -30.99 -11.77
C ALA A 179 -5.92 -31.37 -12.37
N SER A 180 -6.69 -30.39 -12.87
CA SER A 180 -7.96 -30.64 -13.54
C SER A 180 -7.72 -31.32 -14.90
N ALA A 181 -8.56 -32.29 -15.25
CA ALA A 181 -8.50 -33.11 -16.48
C ALA A 181 -8.58 -32.35 -17.83
N ALA A 182 -8.54 -31.01 -17.82
CA ALA A 182 -8.67 -30.16 -19.01
C ALA A 182 -7.37 -30.04 -19.82
N HIS A 183 -6.22 -30.48 -19.29
CA HIS A 183 -4.95 -30.51 -20.00
C HIS A 183 -4.37 -31.93 -19.98
N PRO A 184 -3.95 -32.51 -21.13
CA PRO A 184 -3.44 -33.89 -21.24
C PRO A 184 -2.10 -34.18 -20.55
N ASN A 185 -1.62 -33.32 -19.64
CA ASN A 185 -0.36 -33.54 -18.94
C ASN A 185 -0.61 -34.32 -17.66
N ASP A 186 0.29 -35.27 -17.37
CA ASP A 186 0.36 -36.23 -16.25
C ASP A 186 0.42 -35.62 -14.83
N ASN A 187 -0.26 -34.50 -14.55
CA ASN A 187 -0.29 -33.85 -13.24
C ASN A 187 -1.36 -34.49 -12.34
N ASN A 188 -1.19 -35.78 -12.04
CA ASN A 188 -2.09 -36.54 -11.17
C ASN A 188 -1.78 -36.28 -9.69
N ILE A 189 -2.81 -35.97 -8.91
CA ILE A 189 -2.72 -35.87 -7.45
C ILE A 189 -2.83 -37.26 -6.85
N ASP A 190 -1.89 -37.66 -6.00
CA ASP A 190 -1.95 -38.92 -5.27
C ASP A 190 -2.73 -38.82 -3.96
N GLY A 191 -2.96 -39.96 -3.30
CA GLY A 191 -3.78 -39.97 -2.10
C GLY A 191 -3.14 -39.30 -0.88
N ILE A 192 -1.81 -39.35 -0.77
CA ILE A 192 -1.09 -38.72 0.34
C ILE A 192 -1.10 -37.20 0.15
N GLU A 193 -0.87 -36.73 -1.07
CA GLU A 193 -0.98 -35.32 -1.42
C GLU A 193 -2.39 -34.79 -1.13
N MET A 194 -3.44 -35.50 -1.53
CA MET A 194 -4.82 -35.10 -1.23
C MET A 194 -5.11 -34.98 0.27
N LEU A 195 -4.59 -35.89 1.10
CA LEU A 195 -4.70 -35.80 2.56
C LEU A 195 -3.99 -34.57 3.12
N ASN A 196 -2.82 -34.22 2.58
CA ASN A 196 -2.08 -33.01 2.96
C ASN A 196 -2.86 -31.75 2.60
N LEU A 197 -3.44 -31.69 1.39
CA LEU A 197 -4.27 -30.56 0.95
C LEU A 197 -5.51 -30.40 1.85
N LEU A 198 -6.20 -31.50 2.18
CA LEU A 198 -7.31 -31.52 3.13
C LEU A 198 -6.88 -30.97 4.50
N SER A 199 -5.78 -31.47 5.06
CA SER A 199 -5.26 -31.01 6.35
C SER A 199 -4.91 -29.51 6.32
N TYR A 200 -4.32 -29.00 5.24
CA TYR A 200 -4.02 -27.57 5.11
C TYR A 200 -5.28 -26.72 5.10
N CYS A 201 -6.28 -27.09 4.29
CA CYS A 201 -7.56 -26.38 4.20
C CYS A 201 -8.30 -26.38 5.55
N LEU A 202 -8.34 -27.53 6.22
CA LEU A 202 -8.98 -27.64 7.54
C LEU A 202 -8.29 -26.74 8.56
N LYS A 203 -6.98 -26.92 8.77
CA LYS A 203 -6.22 -26.23 9.83
C LYS A 203 -6.10 -24.74 9.62
N TYR A 204 -5.86 -24.31 8.38
CA TYR A 204 -5.39 -22.96 8.11
C TYR A 204 -6.43 -22.05 7.43
N ALA A 205 -7.61 -22.58 7.10
CA ALA A 205 -8.74 -21.82 6.61
C ALA A 205 -10.04 -22.14 7.37
N ILE A 206 -10.48 -23.40 7.36
CA ILE A 206 -11.84 -23.77 7.82
C ILE A 206 -12.03 -23.64 9.33
N VAL A 207 -11.03 -24.05 10.13
CA VAL A 207 -11.06 -23.92 11.59
C VAL A 207 -10.09 -22.86 12.13
N SER A 208 -9.42 -22.14 11.23
CA SER A 208 -8.47 -21.09 11.60
C SER A 208 -9.17 -20.00 12.42
N LYS A 209 -8.43 -19.43 13.37
CA LYS A 209 -8.88 -18.30 14.17
C LYS A 209 -7.82 -17.21 14.11
N PRO A 210 -8.22 -15.92 14.06
CA PRO A 210 -7.28 -14.83 14.12
C PRO A 210 -6.46 -14.89 15.41
N ASP A 211 -5.19 -14.49 15.32
CA ASP A 211 -4.36 -14.35 16.51
C ASP A 211 -4.82 -13.15 17.37
N HIS A 212 -4.29 -13.06 18.60
CA HIS A 212 -4.63 -11.98 19.52
C HIS A 212 -4.34 -10.59 18.92
N SER A 213 -3.24 -10.47 18.17
CA SER A 213 -2.79 -9.21 17.59
C SER A 213 -3.78 -8.70 16.53
N VAL A 214 -4.26 -9.59 15.68
CA VAL A 214 -5.28 -9.30 14.66
C VAL A 214 -6.62 -8.95 15.31
N ILE A 215 -7.00 -9.65 16.39
CA ILE A 215 -8.21 -9.31 17.17
C ILE A 215 -8.12 -7.90 17.76
N GLN A 216 -6.95 -7.45 18.22
CA GLN A 216 -6.76 -6.09 18.70
C GLN A 216 -6.95 -5.05 17.60
N ILE A 217 -6.48 -5.33 16.38
CA ILE A 217 -6.68 -4.45 15.22
C ILE A 217 -8.16 -4.32 14.88
N LYS A 218 -8.90 -5.45 14.84
CA LYS A 218 -10.35 -5.43 14.67
C LYS A 218 -11.04 -4.54 15.70
N ARG A 219 -10.75 -4.78 16.99
CA ARG A 219 -11.34 -3.99 18.08
C ARG A 219 -10.99 -2.51 17.97
N LEU A 220 -9.77 -2.18 17.54
CA LEU A 220 -9.36 -0.80 17.34
C LEU A 220 -10.15 -0.14 16.20
N LEU A 221 -10.33 -0.82 15.07
CA LEU A 221 -11.15 -0.33 13.95
C LEU A 221 -12.60 -0.11 14.39
N GLU A 222 -13.20 -1.06 15.11
CA GLU A 222 -14.53 -0.92 15.71
C GLU A 222 -14.61 0.29 16.65
N ASN A 223 -13.63 0.46 17.54
CA ASN A 223 -13.60 1.57 18.50
C ASN A 223 -13.41 2.93 17.82
N ILE A 224 -12.63 3.01 16.74
CA ILE A 224 -12.48 4.24 15.94
C ILE A 224 -13.83 4.67 15.37
N ARG A 225 -14.65 3.71 14.92
CA ARG A 225 -15.97 3.96 14.32
C ARG A 225 -17.07 4.26 15.35
N THR A 226 -16.99 3.67 16.54
CA THR A 226 -18.14 3.64 17.49
C THR A 226 -17.95 4.50 18.73
N ASN A 227 -16.72 4.69 19.19
CA ASN A 227 -16.43 5.30 20.49
C ASN A 227 -15.74 6.65 20.34
N VAL A 228 -15.79 7.47 21.40
CA VAL A 228 -14.89 8.62 21.54
C VAL A 228 -13.67 8.16 22.33
N ILE A 229 -12.50 8.16 21.69
CA ILE A 229 -11.26 7.67 22.32
C ILE A 229 -10.65 8.80 23.17
N PRO A 230 -10.31 8.55 24.46
CA PRO A 230 -9.64 9.52 25.30
C PRO A 230 -8.26 9.94 24.78
N ASP A 231 -7.91 11.21 24.94
CA ASP A 231 -6.65 11.76 24.42
C ASP A 231 -5.39 11.08 25.00
N SER A 232 -5.47 10.59 26.23
CA SER A 232 -4.39 9.84 26.90
C SER A 232 -4.04 8.53 26.19
N ASP A 233 -4.99 7.95 25.45
CA ASP A 233 -4.91 6.56 25.01
C ASP A 233 -4.23 6.44 23.64
N PHE A 234 -4.24 7.50 22.81
CA PHE A 234 -3.64 7.46 21.46
C PHE A 234 -2.13 7.16 21.48
N ILE A 235 -1.40 7.59 22.50
CA ILE A 235 0.02 7.27 22.67
C ILE A 235 0.20 5.76 22.86
N ILE A 236 -0.64 5.16 23.71
CA ILE A 236 -0.58 3.72 24.04
C ILE A 236 -0.98 2.90 22.82
N ILE A 237 -2.06 3.29 22.15
CA ILE A 237 -2.52 2.67 20.89
C ILE A 237 -1.40 2.72 19.84
N GLY A 238 -0.75 3.87 19.68
CA GLY A 238 0.37 4.06 18.77
C GLY A 238 1.56 3.15 19.07
N GLN A 239 1.93 3.03 20.35
CA GLN A 239 3.02 2.15 20.79
C GLN A 239 2.72 0.67 20.55
N ASP A 240 1.45 0.26 20.66
CA ASP A 240 1.05 -1.11 20.38
C ASP A 240 0.99 -1.40 18.87
N MET A 241 0.49 -0.44 18.08
CA MET A 241 0.51 -0.50 16.61
C MET A 241 1.95 -0.64 16.07
N ALA A 242 2.93 0.00 16.71
CA ALA A 242 4.34 -0.10 16.31
C ALA A 242 4.95 -1.51 16.42
N LYS A 243 4.29 -2.44 17.13
CA LYS A 243 4.71 -3.85 17.28
C LYS A 243 4.15 -4.75 16.16
N GLN A 244 3.26 -4.23 15.34
CA GLN A 244 2.62 -4.98 14.26
C GLN A 244 3.60 -5.23 13.11
N PRO A 245 3.38 -6.25 12.26
CA PRO A 245 4.11 -6.40 11.01
C PRO A 245 4.00 -5.14 10.14
N GLN A 246 5.08 -4.79 9.44
CA GLN A 246 5.17 -3.54 8.67
C GLN A 246 4.03 -3.38 7.65
N GLU A 247 3.73 -4.42 6.87
CA GLU A 247 2.63 -4.43 5.89
C GLU A 247 1.29 -4.06 6.55
N ARG A 248 1.03 -4.56 7.76
CA ARG A 248 -0.20 -4.28 8.50
C ARG A 248 -0.26 -2.84 8.99
N ILE A 249 0.86 -2.26 9.40
CA ILE A 249 0.94 -0.84 9.80
C ILE A 249 0.60 0.06 8.60
N ASP A 250 1.20 -0.24 7.45
CA ASP A 250 0.98 0.52 6.22
C ASP A 250 -0.48 0.39 5.72
N ASP A 251 -1.05 -0.80 5.76
CA ASP A 251 -2.45 -1.06 5.40
C ASP A 251 -3.45 -0.42 6.37
N PHE A 252 -3.16 -0.46 7.66
CA PHE A 252 -3.95 0.22 8.66
C PHE A 252 -3.94 1.73 8.42
N LEU A 253 -2.76 2.31 8.14
CA LEU A 253 -2.62 3.73 7.83
C LEU A 253 -3.44 4.13 6.59
N LEU A 254 -3.32 3.37 5.50
CA LEU A 254 -4.06 3.62 4.27
C LEU A 254 -5.57 3.50 4.49
N SER A 255 -6.00 2.58 5.34
CA SER A 255 -7.42 2.35 5.65
C SER A 255 -8.02 3.46 6.51
N ILE A 256 -7.37 3.86 7.61
CA ILE A 256 -7.86 4.99 8.42
C ILE A 256 -7.80 6.32 7.64
N PHE A 257 -6.82 6.48 6.75
CA PHE A 257 -6.78 7.60 5.82
C PHE A 257 -7.98 7.59 4.85
N GLY A 258 -8.27 6.43 4.24
CA GLY A 258 -9.41 6.24 3.36
C GLY A 258 -10.74 6.56 4.05
N LEU A 259 -10.90 6.05 5.27
CA LEU A 259 -12.05 6.35 6.15
C LEU A 259 -12.15 7.87 6.38
N TYR A 260 -11.07 8.54 6.78
CA TYR A 260 -11.07 9.98 7.01
C TYR A 260 -11.51 10.80 5.78
N CYS A 261 -11.03 10.41 4.60
CA CYS A 261 -11.35 11.08 3.35
C CYS A 261 -12.79 10.86 2.88
N ASP A 262 -13.52 9.86 3.38
CA ASP A 262 -14.92 9.69 3.00
C ASP A 262 -15.77 10.86 3.57
N PRO A 263 -16.45 11.65 2.70
CA PRO A 263 -17.25 12.79 3.14
C PRO A 263 -18.46 12.38 3.99
N ARG A 264 -18.90 11.12 3.93
CA ARG A 264 -20.05 10.60 4.68
C ARG A 264 -19.73 10.27 6.14
N GLN A 265 -18.46 10.25 6.52
CA GLN A 265 -18.06 9.85 7.86
C GLN A 265 -18.41 10.90 8.92
N GLU A 266 -18.80 10.41 10.08
CA GLU A 266 -19.16 11.21 11.23
C GLU A 266 -17.97 11.96 11.83
N ARG A 267 -18.25 13.06 12.53
CA ARG A 267 -17.23 13.97 13.08
C ARG A 267 -16.37 13.31 14.17
N ASN A 268 -16.95 12.46 15.00
CA ASN A 268 -16.25 11.66 16.01
C ASN A 268 -15.20 10.73 15.37
N ILE A 269 -15.57 10.02 14.29
CA ILE A 269 -14.65 9.14 13.55
C ILE A 269 -13.48 9.94 13.01
N LYS A 270 -13.77 11.08 12.35
CA LYS A 270 -12.72 11.98 11.86
C LYS A 270 -11.82 12.49 12.98
N SER A 271 -12.39 12.87 14.12
CA SER A 271 -11.61 13.34 15.28
C SER A 271 -10.71 12.24 15.87
N ASN A 272 -11.19 11.00 15.96
CA ASN A 272 -10.38 9.86 16.40
C ASN A 272 -9.19 9.65 15.46
N ILE A 273 -9.43 9.69 14.14
CA ILE A 273 -8.37 9.50 13.14
C ILE A 273 -7.36 10.65 13.18
N GLU A 274 -7.79 11.91 13.31
CA GLU A 274 -6.88 13.06 13.43
C GLU A 274 -5.90 12.93 14.61
N LYS A 275 -6.35 12.34 15.71
CA LYS A 275 -5.51 12.11 16.90
C LYS A 275 -4.66 10.86 16.80
N LEU A 276 -5.14 9.80 16.13
CA LEU A 276 -4.42 8.54 15.98
C LEU A 276 -3.36 8.57 14.88
N ILE A 277 -3.65 9.21 13.74
CA ILE A 277 -2.83 9.16 12.54
C ILE A 277 -1.38 9.63 12.74
N PRO A 278 -1.04 10.62 13.61
CA PRO A 278 0.35 11.02 13.83
C PRO A 278 1.20 9.91 14.46
N HIS A 279 0.57 9.00 15.21
CA HIS A 279 1.26 7.88 15.84
C HIS A 279 1.55 6.78 14.82
N VAL A 280 0.56 6.41 14.01
CA VAL A 280 0.71 5.37 12.96
C VAL A 280 1.66 5.86 11.86
N TRP A 281 1.54 7.12 11.45
CA TRP A 281 2.38 7.74 10.41
C TRP A 281 3.88 7.63 10.70
N LYS A 282 4.30 7.70 11.97
CA LYS A 282 5.71 7.58 12.36
C LYS A 282 6.28 6.19 12.14
N CYS A 283 5.44 5.17 12.14
CA CYS A 283 5.82 3.76 11.96
C CYS A 283 5.67 3.29 10.51
N ALA A 284 4.99 4.06 9.66
CA ALA A 284 4.77 3.71 8.26
C ALA A 284 6.01 3.96 7.38
N LEU A 285 6.10 3.18 6.30
CA LEU A 285 7.13 3.33 5.29
C LEU A 285 6.95 4.62 4.47
N GLU A 286 8.05 5.07 3.88
CA GLU A 286 8.09 6.26 3.03
C GLU A 286 7.18 6.12 1.80
N ASP A 287 7.17 4.95 1.17
CA ASP A 287 6.33 4.68 -0.01
C ASP A 287 4.84 4.81 0.30
N THR A 288 4.40 4.40 1.50
CA THR A 288 3.03 4.59 1.99
C THR A 288 2.70 6.07 2.15
N LYS A 289 3.63 6.86 2.70
CA LYS A 289 3.45 8.32 2.88
C LYS A 289 3.37 9.04 1.53
N TYR A 290 4.22 8.67 0.58
CA TYR A 290 4.13 9.16 -0.81
C TYR A 290 2.83 8.75 -1.48
N THR A 291 2.35 7.53 -1.25
CA THR A 291 1.05 7.06 -1.77
C THR A 291 -0.09 7.94 -1.24
N ILE A 292 -0.08 8.30 0.04
CA ILE A 292 -1.06 9.23 0.63
C ILE A 292 -0.91 10.63 0.03
N GLY A 293 0.31 11.16 -0.07
CA GLY A 293 0.57 12.48 -0.63
C GLY A 293 0.14 12.62 -2.10
N ALA A 294 0.38 11.61 -2.93
CA ALA A 294 -0.03 11.58 -4.34
C ALA A 294 -1.56 11.59 -4.55
N LYS A 295 -2.33 11.14 -3.55
CA LYS A 295 -3.80 11.25 -3.60
C LYS A 295 -4.27 12.70 -3.61
N PHE A 296 -3.52 13.64 -3.03
CA PHE A 296 -3.85 15.08 -3.09
C PHE A 296 -3.98 15.55 -4.54
N GLY A 297 -2.93 15.33 -5.36
CA GLY A 297 -2.95 15.69 -6.78
C GLY A 297 -4.04 14.96 -7.55
N THR A 298 -4.22 13.67 -7.27
CA THR A 298 -5.28 12.86 -7.89
C THR A 298 -6.67 13.45 -7.64
N TYR A 299 -6.99 13.82 -6.39
CA TYR A 299 -8.27 14.43 -6.06
C TYR A 299 -8.41 15.83 -6.64
N ALA A 300 -7.33 16.63 -6.66
CA ALA A 300 -7.33 17.95 -7.28
C ALA A 300 -7.61 17.90 -8.79
N THR A 301 -6.95 17.00 -9.53
CA THR A 301 -7.19 16.81 -10.97
C THR A 301 -8.62 16.38 -11.27
N ASN A 302 -9.23 15.59 -10.39
CA ASN A 302 -10.60 15.10 -10.56
C ASN A 302 -11.67 16.06 -10.02
N GLY A 303 -11.30 17.21 -9.46
CA GLY A 303 -12.25 18.15 -8.85
C GLY A 303 -12.92 17.65 -7.57
N ASP A 304 -12.37 16.61 -6.91
CA ASP A 304 -12.89 16.06 -5.66
C ASP A 304 -12.43 16.92 -4.47
N ILE A 305 -13.08 18.07 -4.31
CA ILE A 305 -12.75 19.07 -3.28
C ILE A 305 -12.79 18.48 -1.86
N PRO A 306 -13.84 17.73 -1.45
CA PRO A 306 -13.88 17.17 -0.09
C PRO A 306 -12.70 16.26 0.23
N ARG A 307 -12.31 15.35 -0.68
CA ARG A 307 -11.18 14.45 -0.44
C ARG A 307 -9.83 15.16 -0.54
N LYS A 308 -9.71 16.14 -1.43
CA LYS A 308 -8.52 17.00 -1.53
C LYS A 308 -8.27 17.74 -0.21
N ASP A 309 -9.28 18.39 0.34
CA ASP A 309 -9.17 19.17 1.58
C ASP A 309 -8.94 18.25 2.80
N ALA A 310 -9.56 17.07 2.84
CA ALA A 310 -9.28 16.08 3.86
C ALA A 310 -7.81 15.60 3.80
N THR A 311 -7.28 15.36 2.59
CA THR A 311 -5.88 14.97 2.40
C THR A 311 -4.94 16.07 2.87
N GLN A 312 -5.22 17.33 2.51
CA GLN A 312 -4.48 18.50 2.98
C GLN A 312 -4.38 18.52 4.51
N LYS A 313 -5.52 18.40 5.20
CA LYS A 313 -5.59 18.48 6.66
C LYS A 313 -4.79 17.36 7.34
N ILE A 314 -4.87 16.13 6.83
CA ILE A 314 -4.05 15.01 7.35
C ILE A 314 -2.57 15.30 7.17
N LEU A 315 -2.15 15.76 5.99
CA LEU A 315 -0.74 16.07 5.73
C LEU A 315 -0.22 17.20 6.64
N GLU A 316 -1.06 18.19 6.98
CA GLU A 316 -0.70 19.22 7.97
C GLU A 316 -0.54 18.63 9.37
N ILE A 317 -1.48 17.80 9.82
CA ILE A 317 -1.47 17.15 11.13
C ILE A 317 -0.20 16.31 11.33
N VAL A 318 0.25 15.60 10.29
CA VAL A 318 1.45 14.74 10.36
C VAL A 318 2.74 15.43 9.92
N ASN A 319 2.70 16.74 9.61
CA ASN A 319 3.81 17.49 9.02
C ASN A 319 4.39 16.84 7.75
N GLY A 320 3.51 16.31 6.90
CA GLY A 320 3.80 15.56 5.69
C GLY A 320 3.49 16.28 4.37
N LEU A 321 3.38 17.61 4.35
CA LEU A 321 3.09 18.36 3.11
C LEU A 321 4.10 18.06 1.98
N ASN A 322 5.35 17.79 2.33
CA ASN A 322 6.43 17.44 1.41
C ASN A 322 6.30 16.07 0.70
N TYR A 323 5.28 15.26 1.03
CA TYR A 323 4.97 14.00 0.35
C TYR A 323 3.99 14.15 -0.82
N LYS A 324 3.43 15.34 -1.04
CA LYS A 324 2.59 15.61 -2.22
C LYS A 324 3.38 15.38 -3.52
N ASP A 325 2.65 15.17 -4.61
CA ASP A 325 3.25 15.09 -5.95
C ASP A 325 3.95 16.41 -6.35
N GLU A 326 4.94 16.32 -7.22
CA GLU A 326 5.79 17.45 -7.61
C GLU A 326 5.00 18.62 -8.19
N ASN A 327 3.93 18.35 -8.94
CA ASN A 327 3.10 19.41 -9.53
C ASN A 327 2.35 20.18 -8.44
N SER A 328 1.70 19.46 -7.52
CA SER A 328 1.01 20.06 -6.38
C SER A 328 1.97 20.88 -5.51
N LEU A 329 3.16 20.35 -5.22
CA LEU A 329 4.20 21.09 -4.49
C LEU A 329 4.65 22.34 -5.23
N SER A 330 4.82 22.26 -6.55
CA SER A 330 5.23 23.39 -7.38
C SER A 330 4.22 24.54 -7.33
N ILE A 331 2.93 24.22 -7.46
CA ILE A 331 1.84 25.21 -7.44
C ILE A 331 1.81 25.91 -6.07
N GLU A 332 1.77 25.12 -5.00
CA GLU A 332 1.74 25.64 -3.62
C GLU A 332 2.98 26.49 -3.31
N LEU A 333 4.15 26.05 -3.76
CA LEU A 333 5.39 26.79 -3.57
C LEU A 333 5.36 28.13 -4.32
N ILE A 334 4.83 28.17 -5.55
CA ILE A 334 4.70 29.41 -6.32
C ILE A 334 3.78 30.40 -5.60
N GLU A 335 2.62 29.96 -5.10
CA GLU A 335 1.68 30.80 -4.35
C GLU A 335 2.35 31.40 -3.12
N LYS A 336 2.99 30.56 -2.29
CA LYS A 336 3.69 30.99 -1.07
C LYS A 336 4.84 31.97 -1.36
N LEU A 337 5.54 31.79 -2.47
CA LEU A 337 6.59 32.70 -2.92
C LEU A 337 6.03 34.05 -3.38
N GLN A 338 4.89 34.07 -4.06
CA GLN A 338 4.23 35.33 -4.43
C GLN A 338 3.72 36.08 -3.19
N ASP A 339 3.19 35.38 -2.20
CA ASP A 339 2.77 35.99 -0.93
C ASP A 339 3.96 36.58 -0.18
N LEU A 340 5.06 35.82 -0.05
CA LEU A 340 6.29 36.33 0.58
C LEU A 340 6.80 37.57 -0.17
N LYS A 341 6.79 37.54 -1.50
CA LYS A 341 7.21 38.67 -2.32
C LYS A 341 6.33 39.90 -2.10
N THR A 342 5.01 39.72 -2.02
CA THR A 342 4.08 40.81 -1.73
C THR A 342 4.41 41.47 -0.40
N VAL A 343 4.58 40.66 0.66
CA VAL A 343 4.95 41.13 2.00
C VAL A 343 6.30 41.84 2.00
N HIS A 344 7.27 41.37 1.19
CA HIS A 344 8.58 42.00 1.08
C HIS A 344 8.51 43.47 0.64
N PHE A 345 7.59 43.80 -0.27
CA PHE A 345 7.44 45.15 -0.81
C PHE A 345 6.50 46.04 0.00
N GLU A 346 5.92 45.54 1.09
CA GLU A 346 5.14 46.35 2.02
C GLU A 346 6.04 47.18 2.96
N PHE A 347 5.46 48.23 3.55
CA PHE A 347 6.19 49.17 4.42
C PHE A 347 6.84 48.51 5.66
N ASN A 348 6.26 47.42 6.17
CA ASN A 348 6.70 46.73 7.39
C ASN A 348 7.27 45.32 7.12
N ASN A 349 7.90 45.11 5.97
CA ASN A 349 8.39 43.79 5.55
C ASN A 349 9.28 43.09 6.60
N PHE A 350 10.13 43.86 7.29
CA PHE A 350 11.08 43.38 8.30
C PHE A 350 10.44 42.79 9.59
N TYR A 351 9.11 42.74 9.71
CA TYR A 351 8.40 42.05 10.79
C TYR A 351 7.49 40.91 10.33
N ASN A 352 7.21 40.81 9.04
CA ASN A 352 6.09 40.01 8.53
C ASN A 352 6.53 38.83 7.67
N GLU A 353 7.79 38.77 7.25
CA GLU A 353 8.27 37.74 6.33
C GLU A 353 8.43 36.35 7.00
N TYR A 354 8.68 36.29 8.32
CA TYR A 354 8.96 35.04 9.05
C TYR A 354 7.92 33.93 8.83
N THR A 355 6.64 34.25 8.91
CA THR A 355 5.55 33.27 8.78
C THR A 355 5.52 32.66 7.37
N HIS A 356 5.79 33.48 6.35
CA HIS A 356 5.86 33.05 4.95
C HIS A 356 7.11 32.20 4.70
N ALA A 357 8.27 32.61 5.19
CA ALA A 357 9.52 31.85 5.08
C ALA A 357 9.40 30.46 5.73
N LYS A 358 8.79 30.39 6.92
CA LYS A 358 8.49 29.12 7.60
C LYS A 358 7.51 28.25 6.80
N SER A 359 6.47 28.85 6.23
CA SER A 359 5.48 28.15 5.40
C SER A 359 6.08 27.55 4.14
N ILE A 360 7.01 28.25 3.48
CA ILE A 360 7.77 27.75 2.33
C ILE A 360 8.60 26.53 2.71
N ALA A 361 9.28 26.56 3.87
CA ALA A 361 10.12 25.45 4.31
C ALA A 361 9.37 24.11 4.45
N TYR A 362 8.08 24.15 4.82
CA TYR A 362 7.25 22.95 4.93
C TYR A 362 6.73 22.40 3.60
N SER A 363 6.74 23.22 2.54
CA SER A 363 6.30 22.81 1.19
C SER A 363 7.46 22.46 0.26
N LEU A 364 8.70 22.48 0.76
CA LEU A 364 9.83 22.01 -0.01
C LEU A 364 9.76 20.48 -0.17
N PRO A 365 10.03 19.93 -1.37
CA PRO A 365 10.09 18.49 -1.56
C PRO A 365 11.10 17.85 -0.62
N LYS A 366 10.81 16.64 -0.14
CA LYS A 366 11.71 15.90 0.76
C LYS A 366 13.06 15.60 0.13
N SER A 367 13.14 15.52 -1.20
CA SER A 367 14.39 15.38 -1.97
C SER A 367 15.33 16.59 -1.81
N GLY A 368 14.82 17.73 -1.35
CA GLY A 368 15.55 19.01 -1.33
C GLY A 368 15.72 19.66 -2.72
N ILE A 369 15.27 18.99 -3.79
CA ILE A 369 15.35 19.51 -5.15
C ILE A 369 14.17 20.43 -5.40
N ILE A 370 14.43 21.68 -5.76
CA ILE A 370 13.39 22.65 -6.08
C ILE A 370 12.74 22.30 -7.43
N PRO A 371 11.41 22.17 -7.51
CA PRO A 371 10.74 21.86 -8.76
C PRO A 371 11.03 22.90 -9.84
N ARG A 372 11.23 22.44 -11.08
CA ARG A 372 11.65 23.29 -12.19
C ARG A 372 10.69 24.46 -12.43
N ALA A 373 9.38 24.24 -12.28
CA ALA A 373 8.36 25.27 -12.48
C ALA A 373 8.47 26.43 -11.48
N ALA A 374 8.88 26.16 -10.23
CA ALA A 374 9.00 27.15 -9.17
C ALA A 374 10.42 27.74 -9.04
N ARG A 375 11.45 27.09 -9.59
CA ARG A 375 12.87 27.40 -9.35
C ARG A 375 13.24 28.86 -9.55
N LYS A 376 12.93 29.45 -10.71
CA LYS A 376 13.30 30.84 -11.00
C LYS A 376 12.69 31.82 -10.00
N LEU A 377 11.41 31.63 -9.66
CA LEU A 377 10.72 32.47 -8.67
C LEU A 377 11.28 32.24 -7.27
N PHE A 378 11.58 30.99 -6.90
CA PHE A 378 12.20 30.65 -5.62
C PHE A 378 13.53 31.38 -5.45
N VAL A 379 14.44 31.23 -6.40
CA VAL A 379 15.74 31.91 -6.36
C VAL A 379 15.56 33.43 -6.28
N LYS A 380 14.67 33.99 -7.11
CA LYS A 380 14.40 35.43 -7.12
C LYS A 380 13.95 35.94 -5.76
N VAL A 381 12.86 35.39 -5.22
CA VAL A 381 12.25 35.90 -3.99
C VAL A 381 13.16 35.68 -2.80
N ILE A 382 13.79 34.51 -2.66
CA ILE A 382 14.69 34.23 -1.54
C ILE A 382 15.90 35.17 -1.55
N CYS A 383 16.50 35.41 -2.72
CA CYS A 383 17.65 36.32 -2.81
C CYS A 383 17.27 37.78 -2.55
N ILE A 384 16.10 38.24 -3.01
CA ILE A 384 15.58 39.58 -2.69
C ILE A 384 15.37 39.72 -1.17
N CYS A 385 14.66 38.78 -0.54
CA CYS A 385 14.36 38.84 0.89
C CYS A 385 15.62 38.73 1.75
N TYR A 386 16.58 37.88 1.36
CA TYR A 386 17.88 37.77 2.04
C TYR A 386 18.69 39.09 1.99
N CYS A 387 18.67 39.79 0.85
CA CYS A 387 19.38 41.06 0.71
C CYS A 387 18.68 42.19 1.46
N GLY A 388 17.35 42.17 1.48
CA GLY A 388 16.52 43.24 2.02
C GLY A 388 16.56 44.50 1.16
N ASN A 389 15.67 45.43 1.47
CA ASN A 389 15.56 46.71 0.75
C ASN A 389 16.58 47.79 1.22
N GLY A 390 17.46 47.46 2.17
CA GLY A 390 18.47 48.38 2.70
C GLY A 390 17.96 49.55 3.54
N LYS A 391 16.64 49.65 3.74
CA LYS A 391 15.93 50.75 4.43
C LYS A 391 15.44 50.28 5.81
N GLY A 392 14.99 51.22 6.65
CA GLY A 392 14.27 50.90 7.90
C GLY A 392 15.08 50.14 8.97
N TYR A 393 14.35 49.47 9.87
CA TYR A 393 14.91 48.68 10.96
C TYR A 393 15.69 47.47 10.43
N LYS A 394 16.84 47.16 11.04
CA LYS A 394 17.77 46.07 10.63
C LYS A 394 18.16 46.06 9.14
N ARG A 395 18.01 47.23 8.48
CA ARG A 395 18.30 47.42 7.04
C ARG A 395 17.43 46.53 6.15
N GLY A 396 16.16 46.34 6.50
CA GLY A 396 15.14 45.84 5.57
C GLY A 396 15.03 44.32 5.47
N VAL A 397 15.50 43.59 6.47
CA VAL A 397 15.41 42.11 6.57
C VAL A 397 14.73 41.74 7.88
N ASP A 398 13.82 40.78 7.83
CA ASP A 398 13.26 40.13 9.01
C ASP A 398 14.30 39.15 9.60
N GLU A 399 14.81 39.46 10.80
CA GLU A 399 15.83 38.65 11.48
C GLU A 399 15.33 37.23 11.84
N ASN A 400 14.02 37.05 12.03
CA ASN A 400 13.46 35.73 12.30
C ASN A 400 13.37 34.89 11.03
N ALA A 401 13.19 35.54 9.87
CA ALA A 401 13.13 34.88 8.56
C ALA A 401 14.54 34.53 8.03
N LEU A 402 15.56 35.30 8.41
CA LEU A 402 16.94 35.14 7.93
C LEU A 402 17.50 33.71 8.02
N PRO A 403 17.34 32.94 9.12
CA PRO A 403 17.79 31.56 9.19
C PRO A 403 17.16 30.64 8.14
N TYR A 404 15.90 30.89 7.74
CA TYR A 404 15.27 30.13 6.66
C TYR A 404 15.88 30.48 5.32
N TYR A 405 16.11 31.76 5.03
CA TYR A 405 16.74 32.20 3.79
C TYR A 405 18.15 31.64 3.66
N GLU A 406 18.94 31.65 4.73
CA GLU A 406 20.27 31.04 4.73
C GLU A 406 20.20 29.54 4.44
N LYS A 407 19.28 28.82 5.09
CA LYS A 407 19.05 27.39 4.82
C LYS A 407 18.64 27.12 3.36
N PHE A 408 17.79 27.96 2.78
CA PHE A 408 17.39 27.84 1.37
C PHE A 408 18.54 28.12 0.41
N ILE A 409 19.34 29.15 0.68
CA ILE A 409 20.53 29.47 -0.12
C ILE A 409 21.58 28.37 0.01
N GLU A 410 21.72 27.76 1.18
CA GLU A 410 22.59 26.59 1.39
C GLU A 410 22.16 25.38 0.56
N SER A 411 20.86 25.21 0.28
CA SER A 411 20.36 24.14 -0.58
C SER A 411 20.46 24.43 -2.08
N PHE A 412 20.92 25.63 -2.50
CA PHE A 412 21.08 25.93 -3.92
C PHE A 412 22.12 25.00 -4.57
N THR A 413 21.70 24.39 -5.69
CA THR A 413 22.59 23.63 -6.56
C THR A 413 23.14 24.54 -7.66
N VAL A 414 23.92 23.98 -8.58
CA VAL A 414 24.44 24.70 -9.75
C VAL A 414 23.31 25.34 -10.56
N GLU A 415 22.15 24.69 -10.67
CA GLU A 415 21.02 25.22 -11.45
C GLU A 415 20.41 26.47 -10.80
N GLU A 416 20.25 26.50 -9.47
CA GLU A 416 19.81 27.71 -8.76
C GLU A 416 20.83 28.84 -8.84
N VAL A 417 22.14 28.54 -8.87
CA VAL A 417 23.19 29.55 -9.10
C VAL A 417 23.10 30.13 -10.50
N LYS A 418 22.80 29.32 -11.53
CA LYS A 418 22.56 29.82 -12.89
C LYS A 418 21.37 30.78 -12.93
N GLU A 419 20.26 30.41 -12.29
CA GLU A 419 19.09 31.30 -12.18
C GLU A 419 19.46 32.62 -11.50
N TYR A 420 20.19 32.57 -10.38
CA TYR A 420 20.69 33.75 -9.67
C TYR A 420 21.47 34.71 -10.59
N LEU A 421 22.36 34.17 -11.43
CA LEU A 421 23.14 34.99 -12.36
C LEU A 421 22.28 35.65 -13.44
N HIS A 422 21.27 34.95 -13.94
CA HIS A 422 20.34 35.49 -14.95
C HIS A 422 19.42 36.58 -14.39
N LEU A 423 19.13 36.55 -13.08
CA LEU A 423 18.24 37.53 -12.43
C LEU A 423 18.78 38.95 -12.40
N PHE A 424 20.08 39.19 -12.63
CA PHE A 424 20.61 40.56 -12.76
C PHE A 424 20.08 41.32 -14.00
N SER A 425 19.38 40.64 -14.91
CA SER A 425 18.64 41.26 -16.01
C SER A 425 17.19 41.63 -15.64
N ASP A 426 16.70 41.20 -14.48
CA ASP A 426 15.35 41.48 -13.98
C ASP A 426 15.36 42.78 -13.15
N SER A 427 14.49 43.72 -13.53
CA SER A 427 14.43 45.04 -12.89
C SER A 427 13.88 45.01 -11.46
N GLU A 428 12.99 44.06 -11.14
CA GLU A 428 12.46 43.88 -9.78
C GLU A 428 13.54 43.29 -8.87
N PHE A 429 14.37 42.37 -9.39
CA PHE A 429 15.50 41.79 -8.64
C PHE A 429 16.59 42.81 -8.32
N THR A 430 16.85 43.72 -9.25
CA THR A 430 17.95 44.70 -9.13
C THR A 430 17.54 46.01 -8.46
N TYR A 431 16.25 46.17 -8.12
CA TYR A 431 15.65 47.43 -7.71
C TYR A 431 16.38 48.14 -6.56
N ASP A 432 16.63 47.45 -5.44
CA ASP A 432 17.27 48.06 -4.27
C ASP A 432 18.81 47.96 -4.28
N LEU A 433 19.44 47.48 -5.36
CA LEU A 433 20.90 47.26 -5.42
C LEU A 433 21.72 48.56 -5.59
N ASP A 434 21.07 49.72 -5.63
CA ASP A 434 21.71 51.03 -5.44
C ASP A 434 21.92 51.37 -3.95
N GLN A 435 21.19 50.71 -3.04
CA GLN A 435 21.34 50.87 -1.60
C GLN A 435 22.57 50.12 -1.11
N SER A 436 23.40 50.79 -0.31
CA SER A 436 24.69 50.24 0.11
C SER A 436 24.61 48.93 0.87
N LYS A 437 23.57 48.72 1.68
CA LYS A 437 23.44 47.45 2.42
C LYS A 437 22.95 46.29 1.55
N ALA A 438 22.03 46.57 0.62
CA ALA A 438 21.55 45.56 -0.33
C ALA A 438 22.68 45.16 -1.31
N ASP A 439 23.44 46.14 -1.83
CA ASP A 439 24.65 45.90 -2.64
C ASP A 439 25.67 45.03 -1.88
N GLU A 440 25.98 45.36 -0.62
CA GLU A 440 26.91 44.60 0.21
C GLU A 440 26.45 43.14 0.43
N ARG A 441 25.19 42.94 0.80
CA ARG A 441 24.62 41.60 1.05
C ARG A 441 24.56 40.77 -0.23
N MET A 442 24.23 41.37 -1.37
CA MET A 442 24.23 40.70 -2.67
C MET A 442 25.63 40.23 -3.08
N ARG A 443 26.68 41.01 -2.78
CA ARG A 443 28.08 40.57 -2.96
C ARG A 443 28.49 39.47 -2.00
N GLN A 444 28.05 39.53 -0.75
CA GLN A 444 28.28 38.46 0.21
C GLN A 444 27.61 37.16 -0.25
N LEU A 445 26.39 37.25 -0.79
CA LEU A 445 25.70 36.12 -1.40
C LEU A 445 26.49 35.56 -2.58
N ALA A 446 26.99 36.40 -3.50
CA ALA A 446 27.83 35.94 -4.60
C ALA A 446 29.10 35.21 -4.12
N ASN A 447 29.73 35.68 -3.03
CA ASN A 447 30.85 34.99 -2.40
C ASN A 447 30.44 33.60 -1.84
N LYS A 448 29.29 33.52 -1.15
CA LYS A 448 28.75 32.25 -0.64
C LYS A 448 28.47 31.27 -1.79
N LEU A 449 27.85 31.73 -2.89
CA LEU A 449 27.51 30.89 -4.04
C LEU A 449 28.75 30.43 -4.83
N LYS A 450 29.85 31.18 -4.79
CA LYS A 450 31.12 30.78 -5.42
C LYS A 450 31.66 29.47 -4.83
N LEU A 451 31.39 29.22 -3.55
CA LEU A 451 31.78 27.98 -2.87
C LEU A 451 30.93 26.76 -3.28
N LYS A 452 29.81 26.98 -3.99
CA LYS A 452 28.86 25.92 -4.41
C LYS A 452 29.20 25.31 -5.77
N THR A 453 30.20 25.83 -6.49
CA THR A 453 30.48 25.41 -7.86
C THR A 453 31.96 25.50 -8.22
N THR A 454 32.41 24.55 -9.02
CA THR A 454 33.76 24.55 -9.65
C THR A 454 33.71 25.04 -11.10
N ASN A 455 32.52 25.34 -11.63
CA ASN A 455 32.37 25.79 -13.02
C ASN A 455 33.04 27.14 -13.24
N VAL A 456 33.99 27.18 -14.19
CA VAL A 456 34.83 28.34 -14.47
C VAL A 456 34.01 29.54 -14.96
N HIS A 457 33.00 29.33 -15.80
CA HIS A 457 32.16 30.42 -16.32
C HIS A 457 31.29 31.01 -15.21
N ILE A 458 30.67 30.17 -14.38
CA ILE A 458 29.87 30.61 -13.23
C ILE A 458 30.74 31.38 -12.24
N ASN A 459 31.90 30.86 -11.87
CA ASN A 459 32.82 31.54 -10.95
C ASN A 459 33.33 32.86 -11.51
N LYS A 460 33.55 32.96 -12.83
CA LYS A 460 33.90 34.22 -13.49
C LYS A 460 32.75 35.24 -13.43
N ALA A 461 31.50 34.82 -13.64
CA ALA A 461 30.34 35.70 -13.51
C ALA A 461 30.15 36.19 -12.07
N LEU A 462 30.30 35.31 -11.08
CA LEU A 462 30.25 35.66 -9.66
C LEU A 462 31.38 36.63 -9.27
N ASP A 463 32.59 36.45 -9.79
CA ASP A 463 33.70 37.37 -9.58
C ASP A 463 33.43 38.77 -10.15
N LEU A 464 32.75 38.85 -11.31
CA LEU A 464 32.33 40.13 -11.88
C LEU A 464 31.32 40.84 -10.98
N ILE A 465 30.37 40.10 -10.37
CA ILE A 465 29.43 40.66 -9.37
C ILE A 465 30.19 41.17 -8.15
N ILE A 466 31.09 40.37 -7.58
CA ILE A 466 31.84 40.72 -6.35
C ILE A 466 32.69 41.98 -6.57
N LYS A 467 33.30 42.13 -7.75
CA LYS A 467 34.23 43.23 -8.07
C LYS A 467 33.59 44.44 -8.74
N PHE A 468 32.29 44.39 -9.09
CA PHE A 468 31.61 45.51 -9.75
C PHE A 468 31.68 46.80 -8.90
N PRO A 469 31.63 48.01 -9.47
CA PRO A 469 31.64 49.22 -8.63
C PRO A 469 30.48 49.23 -7.60
N ARG A 470 30.74 49.76 -6.40
CA ARG A 470 29.76 49.76 -5.29
C ARG A 470 28.53 50.61 -5.64
N ASN A 471 27.36 50.19 -5.15
CA ASN A 471 26.07 50.86 -5.35
C ASN A 471 25.64 50.98 -6.83
N THR A 472 26.29 50.25 -7.75
CA THR A 472 25.92 50.24 -9.17
C THR A 472 25.60 48.84 -9.69
N LEU A 473 25.49 47.85 -8.80
CA LEU A 473 25.17 46.46 -9.16
C LEU A 473 23.90 46.33 -10.02
N HIS A 474 22.92 47.21 -9.84
CA HIS A 474 21.71 47.27 -10.68
C HIS A 474 21.99 47.47 -12.19
N ARG A 475 23.21 47.90 -12.57
CA ARG A 475 23.63 48.10 -13.97
C ARG A 475 24.53 47.00 -14.50
N ILE A 476 24.87 45.98 -13.73
CA ILE A 476 25.86 44.96 -14.15
C ILE A 476 25.48 44.26 -15.45
N CYS A 477 24.19 44.05 -15.69
CA CYS A 477 23.68 43.44 -16.92
C CYS A 477 23.97 44.29 -18.18
N THR A 478 24.35 45.57 -18.04
CA THR A 478 24.77 46.42 -19.17
C THR A 478 26.23 46.22 -19.55
N SER A 479 27.05 45.63 -18.66
CA SER A 479 28.47 45.36 -18.90
C SER A 479 28.65 44.28 -19.96
N SER A 480 29.41 44.58 -21.02
CA SER A 480 29.76 43.63 -22.08
C SER A 480 30.42 42.37 -21.50
N SER A 481 31.38 42.54 -20.59
CA SER A 481 32.08 41.43 -19.93
C SER A 481 31.14 40.47 -19.18
N PHE A 482 30.07 40.97 -18.56
CA PHE A 482 29.10 40.14 -17.85
C PHE A 482 28.17 39.42 -18.84
N LYS A 483 27.65 40.14 -19.85
CA LYS A 483 26.84 39.56 -20.92
C LYS A 483 27.57 38.43 -21.66
N ASP A 484 28.86 38.62 -21.94
CA ASP A 484 29.64 37.63 -22.68
C ASP A 484 29.86 36.35 -21.88
N VAL A 485 30.06 36.46 -20.56
CA VAL A 485 30.19 35.27 -19.70
C VAL A 485 28.86 34.53 -19.57
N LEU A 486 27.73 35.25 -19.45
CA LEU A 486 26.40 34.64 -19.34
C LEU A 486 26.01 33.79 -20.56
N LYS A 487 26.55 34.05 -21.76
CA LYS A 487 26.28 33.22 -22.96
C LYS A 487 26.74 31.77 -22.82
N TYR A 488 27.63 31.49 -21.87
CA TYR A 488 28.22 30.17 -21.63
C TYR A 488 27.68 29.47 -20.37
N ILE A 489 26.62 30.03 -19.77
CA ILE A 489 25.99 29.58 -18.52
C ILE A 489 24.54 29.24 -18.82
#